data_AF-A0A835ZID3-F1
#
_entry.id   AF-A0A835ZID3-F1
#
_cell.length_a   1.000
_cell.length_b   1.000
_cell.length_c   1.000
_cell.angle_alpha   90.00
_cell.angle_beta   90.00
_cell.angle_gamma   90.00
#
_symmetry.space_group_name_H-M   'P 1'
#
loop_
_entity.id
_entity.type
_entity.pdbx_description
1 polymer ?
#
loop_
_entity_poly.entity_id
_entity_poly.type
_entity_poly.pdbx_seq_one_letter_code
_entity_poly.pdbx_strand_id
1 'polypeptide(L)'
;MAEQERFLLHQETLPEQLLAEKQLSLSAMPVLTASQLIGLYICEENRRANEYDFKKALDLLEYIDEEEDVNINDLKLEILCKALQRDNWSSSDGKDDPIEVSKDSIFVKILQKLLKDGIQLSEYLPEVKELLQADQLGSLKSNPYFEFVLKANYEYYVRGQM
;
A
#
# COMPACT_ATOMS: atom_id res chain seq x y z
N MET A 1 -5.58 -1.88 -26.53
CA MET A 1 -4.14 -1.58 -26.71
C MET A 1 -3.62 -0.77 -25.52
N ALA A 2 -4.20 0.38 -25.19
CA ALA A 2 -3.72 1.22 -24.07
C ALA A 2 -3.67 0.55 -22.68
N GLU A 3 -4.59 -0.36 -22.34
CA GLU A 3 -4.63 -1.01 -21.01
C GLU A 3 -3.51 -2.04 -20.82
N GLN A 4 -3.23 -2.86 -21.83
CA GLN A 4 -2.10 -3.81 -21.79
C GLN A 4 -0.75 -3.07 -21.76
N GLU A 5 -0.62 -1.96 -22.49
CA GLU A 5 0.59 -1.13 -22.44
C GLU A 5 0.79 -0.50 -21.05
N ARG A 6 -0.29 -0.06 -20.39
CA ARG A 6 -0.25 0.41 -19.00
C ARG A 6 0.21 -0.68 -18.04
N PHE A 7 -0.34 -1.88 -18.17
CA PHE A 7 0.07 -3.02 -17.36
C PHE A 7 1.57 -3.34 -17.51
N LEU A 8 2.06 -3.42 -18.75
CA LEU A 8 3.47 -3.68 -19.04
C LEU A 8 4.39 -2.57 -18.48
N LEU A 9 3.93 -1.32 -18.50
CA LEU A 9 4.66 -0.21 -17.90
C LEU A 9 4.85 -0.38 -16.38
N HIS A 10 3.93 -1.03 -15.67
CA HIS A 10 4.11 -1.33 -14.24
C HIS A 10 5.27 -2.31 -14.02
N GLN A 11 5.46 -3.29 -14.91
CA GLN A 11 6.60 -4.21 -14.85
C GLN A 11 7.91 -3.51 -15.26
N GLU A 12 7.90 -2.69 -16.31
CA GLU A 12 9.11 -1.95 -16.74
C GLU A 12 9.57 -0.91 -15.73
N THR A 13 8.64 -0.34 -14.96
CA THR A 13 8.95 0.66 -13.93
C THR A 13 9.27 0.05 -12.56
N LEU A 14 9.53 -1.26 -12.51
CA LEU A 14 10.03 -1.93 -11.31
C LEU A 14 11.38 -1.33 -10.87
N PRO A 15 11.62 -1.16 -9.56
CA PRO A 15 12.89 -0.61 -9.08
C PRO A 15 14.07 -1.51 -9.46
N GLU A 16 15.09 -0.95 -10.12
CA GLU A 16 16.33 -1.67 -10.47
C GLU A 16 17.00 -2.32 -9.24
N GLN A 17 16.87 -1.69 -8.08
CA GLN A 17 17.38 -2.22 -6.81
C GLN A 17 16.68 -3.51 -6.41
N LEU A 18 15.35 -3.57 -6.56
CA LEU A 18 14.57 -4.77 -6.28
C LEU A 18 14.93 -5.89 -7.24
N LEU A 19 15.06 -5.57 -8.54
CA LEU A 19 15.48 -6.51 -9.57
C LEU A 19 16.87 -7.09 -9.27
N ALA A 20 17.82 -6.26 -8.83
CA ALA A 20 19.14 -6.70 -8.43
C ALA A 20 19.11 -7.60 -7.17
N GLU A 21 18.37 -7.23 -6.13
CA GLU A 21 18.23 -8.03 -4.90
C GLU A 21 17.60 -9.42 -5.19
N LYS A 22 16.56 -9.46 -6.04
CA LYS A 22 15.90 -10.70 -6.47
C LYS A 22 16.65 -11.45 -7.57
N GLN A 23 17.76 -10.91 -8.08
CA GLN A 23 18.51 -11.44 -9.24
C GLN A 23 17.63 -11.65 -10.48
N LEU A 24 16.65 -10.78 -10.68
CA LEU A 24 15.74 -10.79 -11.83
C LEU A 24 16.25 -9.86 -12.92
N SER A 25 16.04 -10.24 -14.18
CA SER A 25 16.38 -9.44 -15.36
C SER A 25 15.10 -9.12 -16.13
N LEU A 26 14.77 -7.83 -16.31
CA LEU A 26 13.59 -7.38 -17.07
C LEU A 26 13.57 -7.94 -18.50
N SER A 27 14.74 -8.15 -19.12
CA SER A 27 14.87 -8.68 -20.48
C SER A 27 14.72 -10.20 -20.60
N ALA A 28 14.86 -10.93 -19.50
CA ALA A 28 14.83 -12.40 -19.48
C ALA A 28 13.65 -12.97 -18.69
N MET A 29 12.91 -12.12 -17.97
CA MET A 29 11.76 -12.56 -17.18
C MET A 29 10.50 -12.65 -18.04
N PRO A 30 9.60 -13.60 -17.76
CA PRO A 30 8.28 -13.62 -18.38
C PRO A 30 7.45 -12.40 -17.95
N VAL A 31 6.37 -12.12 -18.70
CA VAL A 31 5.35 -11.17 -18.27
C VAL A 31 4.74 -11.70 -16.97
N LEU A 32 4.82 -10.90 -15.91
CA LEU A 32 4.29 -11.27 -14.60
C LEU A 32 2.78 -11.01 -14.55
N THR A 33 2.07 -11.73 -13.69
CA THR A 33 0.67 -11.43 -13.38
C THR A 33 0.54 -10.23 -12.44
N ALA A 34 -0.66 -9.66 -12.34
CA ALA A 34 -0.92 -8.52 -11.47
C ALA A 34 -0.60 -8.84 -10.01
N SER A 35 -1.02 -10.01 -9.52
CA SER A 35 -0.71 -10.48 -8.16
C SER A 35 0.79 -10.57 -7.90
N GLN A 36 1.58 -11.05 -8.87
CA GLN A 36 3.04 -11.15 -8.75
C GLN A 36 3.71 -9.77 -8.71
N LEU A 37 3.27 -8.83 -9.56
CA LEU A 37 3.77 -7.45 -9.55
C LEU A 37 3.46 -6.75 -8.24
N ILE A 38 2.23 -6.91 -7.72
CA ILE A 38 1.83 -6.39 -6.41
C ILE A 38 2.76 -6.91 -5.33
N GLY A 39 2.96 -8.23 -5.27
CA GLY A 39 3.85 -8.87 -4.29
C GLY A 39 5.28 -8.35 -4.36
N LEU A 40 5.78 -8.05 -5.56
CA LEU A 40 7.11 -7.44 -5.74
C LEU A 40 7.16 -5.99 -5.24
N TYR A 41 6.15 -5.17 -5.55
CA TYR A 41 6.10 -3.78 -5.13
C TYR A 41 6.05 -3.64 -3.60
N ILE A 42 5.29 -4.49 -2.91
CA ILE A 42 5.11 -4.45 -1.45
C ILE A 42 6.13 -5.30 -0.66
N CYS A 43 7.02 -6.01 -1.37
CA CYS A 43 7.98 -6.91 -0.76
C CYS A 43 8.94 -6.16 0.19
N GLU A 44 9.39 -6.81 1.28
CA GLU A 44 10.36 -6.22 2.22
C GLU A 44 11.72 -5.92 1.56
N GLU A 45 12.06 -6.67 0.51
CA GLU A 45 13.24 -6.45 -0.33
C GLU A 45 13.18 -5.10 -1.08
N ASN A 46 11.98 -4.57 -1.34
CA ASN A 46 11.82 -3.22 -1.87
C ASN A 46 12.05 -2.17 -0.77
N ARG A 47 13.28 -2.06 -0.27
CA ARG A 47 13.62 -1.17 0.87
C ARG A 47 13.33 0.30 0.60
N ARG A 48 13.25 0.71 -0.67
CA ARG A 48 12.91 2.08 -1.10
C ARG A 48 11.45 2.23 -1.57
N ALA A 49 10.57 1.28 -1.26
CA ALA A 49 9.14 1.40 -1.56
C ALA A 49 8.59 2.70 -0.93
N ASN A 50 8.07 3.58 -1.78
CA ASN A 50 7.42 4.83 -1.37
C ASN A 50 5.93 4.79 -1.72
N GLU A 51 5.21 5.89 -1.51
CA GLU A 51 3.77 5.97 -1.77
C GLU A 51 3.40 5.66 -3.23
N TYR A 52 4.32 5.87 -4.17
CA TYR A 52 4.13 5.55 -5.59
C TYR A 52 4.11 4.05 -5.85
N ASP A 53 4.98 3.29 -5.18
CA ASP A 53 5.05 1.83 -5.31
C ASP A 53 3.77 1.17 -4.79
N PHE A 54 3.31 1.61 -3.62
CA PHE A 54 2.04 1.13 -3.05
C PHE A 54 0.83 1.60 -3.86
N LYS A 55 0.83 2.84 -4.39
CA LYS A 55 -0.24 3.30 -5.28
C LYS A 55 -0.33 2.43 -6.53
N LYS A 56 0.81 2.16 -7.19
CA LYS A 56 0.87 1.23 -8.32
C LYS A 56 0.38 -0.17 -7.96
N ALA A 57 0.72 -0.68 -6.78
CA ALA A 57 0.21 -1.97 -6.32
C ALA A 57 -1.32 -1.96 -6.16
N LEU A 58 -1.90 -0.86 -5.67
CA LEU A 58 -3.36 -0.69 -5.59
C LEU A 58 -4.00 -0.58 -6.97
N ASP A 59 -3.40 0.16 -7.90
CA ASP A 59 -3.88 0.24 -9.28
C ASP A 59 -3.78 -1.13 -9.98
N LEU A 60 -2.75 -1.93 -9.69
CA LEU A 60 -2.62 -3.29 -10.22
C LEU A 60 -3.74 -4.24 -9.78
N LEU A 61 -4.48 -3.94 -8.70
CA LEU A 61 -5.63 -4.74 -8.27
C LEU A 61 -6.74 -4.78 -9.34
N GLU A 62 -6.86 -3.75 -10.18
CA GLU A 62 -7.86 -3.72 -11.27
C GLU A 62 -7.50 -4.69 -12.42
N TYR A 63 -6.23 -5.11 -12.51
CA TYR A 63 -5.71 -6.03 -13.52
C TYR A 63 -5.67 -7.48 -13.02
N ILE A 64 -6.09 -7.75 -11.79
CA ILE A 64 -6.23 -9.11 -11.28
C ILE A 64 -7.40 -9.76 -12.00
N ASP A 65 -7.10 -10.84 -12.71
CA ASP A 65 -8.12 -11.60 -13.44
C ASP A 65 -8.97 -12.41 -12.45
N GLU A 66 -10.25 -12.64 -12.76
CA GLU A 66 -11.12 -13.50 -11.92
C GLU A 66 -10.62 -14.95 -11.89
N GLU A 67 -9.77 -15.33 -12.86
CA GLU A 67 -9.08 -16.62 -12.90
C GLU A 67 -7.91 -16.73 -11.90
N GLU A 68 -7.39 -15.60 -11.40
CA GLU A 68 -6.43 -15.63 -10.30
C GLU A 68 -7.20 -15.97 -9.02
N ASP A 69 -6.93 -17.14 -8.42
CA ASP A 69 -7.53 -17.61 -7.14
C ASP A 69 -7.01 -16.79 -5.93
N VAL A 70 -7.03 -15.47 -6.07
CA VAL A 70 -6.53 -14.49 -5.10
C VAL A 70 -7.65 -13.53 -4.75
N ASN A 71 -7.83 -13.29 -3.45
CA ASN A 71 -8.86 -12.38 -2.99
C ASN A 71 -8.35 -10.94 -3.07
N ILE A 72 -8.94 -10.14 -3.97
CA ILE A 72 -8.58 -8.73 -4.16
C ILE A 72 -8.62 -7.95 -2.84
N ASN A 73 -9.61 -8.23 -1.97
CA ASN A 73 -9.70 -7.57 -0.67
C ASN A 73 -8.57 -7.97 0.28
N ASP A 74 -8.10 -9.22 0.21
CA ASP A 74 -6.99 -9.71 1.02
C ASP A 74 -5.66 -9.09 0.58
N LEU A 75 -5.41 -9.04 -0.73
CA LEU A 75 -4.25 -8.34 -1.31
C LEU A 75 -4.28 -6.84 -0.99
N LYS A 76 -5.45 -6.21 -1.10
CA LYS A 76 -5.62 -4.81 -0.71
C LYS A 76 -5.25 -4.59 0.77
N LEU A 77 -5.77 -5.43 1.66
CA LEU A 77 -5.42 -5.41 3.09
C LEU A 77 -3.91 -5.59 3.28
N GLU A 78 -3.30 -6.53 2.56
CA GLU A 78 -1.86 -6.80 2.63
C GLU A 78 -1.02 -5.59 2.21
N ILE A 79 -1.35 -4.96 1.07
CA ILE A 79 -0.67 -3.77 0.56
C ILE A 79 -0.71 -2.65 1.61
N LEU A 80 -1.89 -2.39 2.19
CA LEU A 80 -2.07 -1.36 3.20
C LEU A 80 -1.34 -1.69 4.50
N CYS A 81 -1.40 -2.94 4.96
CA CYS A 81 -0.67 -3.38 6.15
C CYS A 81 0.84 -3.25 5.96
N LYS A 82 1.36 -3.62 4.80
CA LYS A 82 2.78 -3.46 4.45
C LYS A 82 3.18 -1.99 4.40
N ALA A 83 2.34 -1.11 3.85
CA ALA A 83 2.59 0.34 3.87
C ALA A 83 2.72 0.86 5.31
N LEU A 84 1.78 0.47 6.18
CA LEU A 84 1.81 0.83 7.60
C LEU A 84 3.03 0.24 8.33
N GLN A 85 3.47 -0.98 7.98
CA GLN A 85 4.70 -1.56 8.54
C GLN A 85 5.98 -0.84 8.14
N ARG A 86 5.99 -0.17 6.99
CA ARG A 86 7.12 0.65 6.58
C ARG A 86 7.18 1.97 7.33
N ASP A 87 6.03 2.48 7.73
CA ASP A 87 5.93 3.69 8.52
C ASP A 87 6.39 3.47 9.96
N ASN A 88 7.16 4.42 10.48
CA ASN A 88 7.65 4.34 11.84
C ASN A 88 6.66 4.98 12.81
N TRP A 89 5.77 4.17 13.38
CA TRP A 89 4.77 4.59 14.38
C TRP A 89 5.32 4.67 15.81
N SER A 90 6.63 4.78 15.97
CA SER A 90 7.26 4.98 17.27
C SER A 90 6.91 6.37 17.79
N SER A 91 6.41 6.46 19.03
CA SER A 91 5.95 7.72 19.63
C SER A 91 7.06 8.76 19.60
N SER A 92 6.88 9.82 18.81
CA SER A 92 7.67 11.05 18.90
C SER A 92 7.19 11.83 20.12
N ASP A 93 7.77 11.54 21.28
CA ASP A 93 7.74 12.35 22.50
C ASP A 93 6.37 12.99 22.86
N GLY A 94 5.24 12.27 22.71
CA GLY A 94 3.93 12.60 23.28
C GLY A 94 3.36 14.03 23.07
N LYS A 95 3.96 14.85 22.22
CA LYS A 95 3.65 16.28 22.05
C LYS A 95 3.18 16.68 20.65
N ASP A 96 3.43 15.83 19.66
CA ASP A 96 3.03 16.12 18.29
C ASP A 96 1.65 15.57 17.97
N ASP A 97 0.88 16.32 17.18
CA ASP A 97 -0.44 15.92 16.73
C ASP A 97 -0.37 14.62 15.91
N PRO A 98 -1.20 13.60 16.22
CA PRO A 98 -1.17 12.28 15.57
C PRO A 98 -1.42 12.35 14.06
N ILE A 99 -2.11 13.40 13.60
CA ILE A 99 -2.37 13.66 12.18
C ILE A 99 -1.17 14.31 11.49
N GLU A 100 -0.41 15.16 12.18
CA GLU A 100 0.76 15.83 11.60
C GLU A 100 1.96 14.88 11.54
N VAL A 101 2.15 14.03 12.57
CA VAL A 101 3.22 13.00 12.55
C VAL A 101 2.97 11.92 11.49
N SER A 102 1.70 11.57 11.26
CA SER A 102 1.33 10.59 10.25
C SER A 102 1.33 11.19 8.85
N LYS A 103 1.32 12.51 8.71
CA LYS A 103 1.22 13.20 7.41
C LYS A 103 2.38 12.86 6.48
N ASP A 104 3.57 12.65 7.05
CA ASP A 104 4.75 12.27 6.27
C ASP A 104 4.83 10.75 6.01
N SER A 105 3.96 9.97 6.65
CA SER A 105 3.87 8.53 6.47
C SER A 105 3.46 8.16 5.05
N ILE A 106 4.02 7.06 4.55
CA ILE A 106 3.71 6.48 3.25
C ILE A 106 2.20 6.22 3.15
N PHE A 107 1.59 5.65 4.19
CA PHE A 107 0.15 5.40 4.22
C PHE A 107 -0.67 6.66 3.97
N VAL A 108 -0.39 7.74 4.71
CA VAL A 108 -1.14 9.00 4.57
C VAL A 108 -0.87 9.69 3.24
N LYS A 109 0.37 9.61 2.72
CA LYS A 109 0.69 10.08 1.37
C LYS A 109 -0.12 9.34 0.30
N ILE A 110 -0.34 8.03 0.45
CA ILE A 110 -1.22 7.25 -0.43
C ILE A 110 -2.65 7.77 -0.31
N LEU A 111 -3.19 7.95 0.90
CA LEU A 111 -4.54 8.50 1.11
C LEU A 111 -4.71 9.86 0.43
N GLN A 112 -3.77 10.78 0.64
CA GLN A 112 -3.80 12.11 0.03
C GLN A 112 -3.73 12.05 -1.50
N LYS A 113 -2.97 11.10 -2.07
CA LYS A 113 -2.93 10.88 -3.52
C LYS A 113 -4.26 10.37 -4.04
N LEU A 114 -4.83 9.33 -3.43
CA LEU A 114 -6.14 8.79 -3.79
C LEU A 114 -7.21 9.90 -3.73
N LEU A 115 -7.21 10.71 -2.67
CA LEU A 115 -8.09 11.87 -2.53
C LEU A 115 -7.90 12.90 -3.66
N LYS A 116 -6.65 13.21 -4.03
CA LYS A 116 -6.33 14.12 -5.14
C LYS A 116 -6.78 13.59 -6.50
N ASP A 117 -6.70 12.28 -6.70
CA ASP A 117 -7.22 11.61 -7.90
C ASP A 117 -8.76 11.54 -7.91
N GLY A 118 -9.44 12.03 -6.85
CA GLY A 118 -10.90 12.03 -6.75
C GLY A 118 -11.48 10.66 -6.39
N ILE A 119 -10.65 9.73 -5.93
CA ILE A 119 -11.04 8.36 -5.60
C ILE A 119 -11.71 8.36 -4.22
N GLN A 120 -12.83 7.64 -4.09
CA GLN A 120 -13.46 7.44 -2.79
C GLN A 120 -12.61 6.48 -1.97
N LEU A 121 -12.06 6.98 -0.86
CA LEU A 121 -11.28 6.18 0.06
C LEU A 121 -12.11 5.00 0.57
N SER A 122 -13.42 5.16 0.78
CA SER A 122 -14.33 4.08 1.18
C SER A 122 -14.39 2.91 0.18
N GLU A 123 -14.10 3.12 -1.10
CA GLU A 123 -14.03 2.03 -2.08
C GLU A 123 -12.69 1.29 -2.01
N TYR A 124 -11.61 1.98 -1.60
CA TYR A 124 -10.25 1.43 -1.59
C TYR A 124 -9.74 1.05 -0.20
N LEU A 125 -10.34 1.54 0.87
CA LEU A 125 -9.91 1.27 2.22
C LEU A 125 -10.93 0.35 2.92
N PRO A 126 -10.46 -0.78 3.48
CA PRO A 126 -11.29 -1.66 4.28
C PRO A 126 -11.72 -0.96 5.58
N GLU A 127 -12.50 -1.59 6.43
CA GLU A 127 -12.81 -0.95 7.72
C GLU A 127 -11.53 -0.84 8.57
N VAL A 128 -11.39 0.27 9.30
CA VAL A 128 -10.24 0.46 10.22
C VAL A 128 -10.08 -0.72 11.19
N LYS A 129 -11.20 -1.37 11.56
CA LYS A 129 -11.22 -2.56 12.40
C LYS A 129 -10.59 -3.77 11.72
N GLU A 130 -10.91 -4.02 10.45
CA GLU A 130 -10.29 -5.10 9.67
C GLU A 130 -8.80 -4.87 9.53
N LEU A 131 -8.42 -3.63 9.24
CA LEU A 131 -7.02 -3.23 9.13
C LEU A 131 -6.28 -3.47 10.46
N LEU A 132 -6.86 -3.04 11.59
CA LEU A 132 -6.29 -3.27 12.93
C LEU A 132 -6.25 -4.75 13.35
N GLN A 133 -7.19 -5.56 12.87
CA GLN A 133 -7.26 -6.99 13.15
C GLN A 133 -6.39 -7.83 12.21
N ALA A 134 -5.90 -7.25 11.12
CA ALA A 134 -5.06 -7.94 10.15
C ALA A 134 -3.82 -8.53 10.83
N ASP A 135 -3.64 -9.84 10.71
CA ASP A 135 -2.46 -10.52 11.25
C ASP A 135 -1.17 -10.03 10.58
N GLN A 136 -1.27 -9.49 9.36
CA GLN A 136 -0.14 -8.88 8.66
C GLN A 136 0.48 -7.72 9.44
N LEU A 137 -0.25 -6.97 10.27
CA LEU A 137 0.32 -5.87 11.08
C LEU A 137 1.36 -6.36 12.11
N GLY A 138 1.33 -7.64 12.48
CA GLY A 138 2.30 -8.24 13.38
C GLY A 138 2.37 -7.51 14.72
N SER A 139 3.53 -6.91 15.03
CA SER A 139 3.76 -6.18 16.29
C SER A 139 3.08 -4.82 16.36
N LEU A 140 2.68 -4.21 15.23
CA LEU A 140 2.05 -2.88 15.22
C LEU A 140 0.68 -2.88 15.89
N LYS A 141 -0.09 -3.97 15.78
CA LYS A 141 -1.40 -4.10 16.46
C LYS A 141 -1.29 -4.06 17.99
N SER A 142 -0.10 -4.33 18.53
CA SER A 142 0.16 -4.22 19.98
C SER A 142 0.51 -2.80 20.42
N ASN A 143 0.66 -1.85 19.49
CA ASN A 143 0.99 -0.47 19.79
C ASN A 143 -0.30 0.37 19.93
N PRO A 144 -0.66 0.81 21.16
CA PRO A 144 -1.88 1.60 21.37
C PRO A 144 -1.81 2.98 20.71
N TYR A 145 -0.61 3.53 20.51
CA TYR A 145 -0.42 4.80 19.79
C TYR A 145 -0.75 4.65 18.31
N PHE A 146 -0.25 3.59 17.68
CA PHE A 146 -0.58 3.27 16.29
C PHE A 146 -2.08 3.12 16.08
N GLU A 147 -2.76 2.35 16.95
CA GLU A 147 -4.22 2.19 16.87
C GLU A 147 -4.94 3.54 16.93
N PHE A 148 -4.54 4.40 17.86
CA PHE A 148 -5.11 5.73 18.01
C PHE A 148 -4.88 6.61 16.78
N VAL A 149 -3.64 6.66 16.28
CA VAL A 149 -3.26 7.43 15.09
C VAL A 149 -4.02 6.95 13.86
N LEU A 150 -4.10 5.64 13.65
CA LEU A 150 -4.80 5.06 12.51
C LEU A 150 -6.29 5.42 12.54
N LYS A 151 -6.96 5.27 13.70
CA LYS A 151 -8.37 5.68 13.87
C LYS A 151 -8.56 7.18 13.62
N ALA A 152 -7.67 8.02 14.13
CA ALA A 152 -7.73 9.47 13.93
C ALA A 152 -7.57 9.84 12.44
N ASN A 153 -6.59 9.24 11.75
CA ASN A 153 -6.40 9.46 10.31
C ASN A 153 -7.60 8.98 9.49
N TYR A 154 -8.13 7.79 9.80
CA TYR A 154 -9.35 7.29 9.15
C TYR A 154 -10.51 8.25 9.34
N GLU A 155 -10.76 8.71 10.56
CA GLU A 155 -11.85 9.64 10.81
C GLU A 155 -11.63 10.95 10.05
N TYR A 156 -10.41 11.49 10.07
CA TYR A 156 -10.07 12.74 9.38
C TYR A 156 -10.25 12.63 7.86
N TYR A 157 -9.74 11.56 7.24
CA TYR A 157 -9.78 11.39 5.78
C TYR A 157 -11.10 10.83 5.26
N VAL A 158 -11.71 9.87 5.96
CA VAL A 158 -12.97 9.23 5.54
C VAL A 158 -14.18 10.10 5.87
N ARG A 159 -14.27 10.71 7.06
CA ARG A 159 -15.32 11.72 7.30
C ARG A 159 -15.08 13.01 6.53
N GLY A 160 -13.82 13.33 6.21
CA GLY A 160 -13.50 14.47 5.34
C GLY A 160 -14.06 14.34 3.91
N GLN A 161 -14.44 13.13 3.49
CA GLN A 161 -15.12 12.87 2.21
C GLN A 161 -16.66 12.82 2.29
N MET A 162 -17.26 12.87 3.49
CA MET A 162 -18.72 13.00 3.69
C MET A 162 -19.14 14.47 3.74
#